data_AF-A0AA38ZCA3-F1
#
_entry.id   AF-A0AA38ZCA3-F1
#
_cell.length_a   1.000
_cell.length_b   1.000
_cell.length_c   1.000
_cell.angle_alpha   90.00
_cell.angle_beta   90.00
_cell.angle_gamma   90.00
#
_symmetry.space_group_name_H-M   'P 1'
#
loop_
_entity.id
_entity.type
_entity.pdbx_description
1 polymer ?
#
loop_
_entity_poly.entity_id
_entity_poly.type
_entity_poly.pdbx_seq_one_letter_code
_entity_poly.pdbx_strand_id
1 'polypeptide(L)'
;MVILRQVSLDLVKSLYAKFIDWDNQMIDQETSTRSHATNTAISEDLGQVEYILTDKTGTLTENRMIFRRCCIGGIFYGNESGDALKDVELLNAVSSGSSDVIRFVTVMAICNTVIPVKSKTGAISYKAQSQDEDALVQAAACLHMVFVNKNANTLEINFNASIIQYEVLDTLEFTSDRKRMSVVVKDCQNGKIFLLSKGADEAIIPYACAGNSFSSVFKHIKWSTLTHIYHKIFFP
;
A
#
# COMPACT_ATOMS: atom_id res chain seq x y z
N MET A 1 21.28 36.56 -47.33
CA MET A 1 21.84 36.56 -45.97
C MET A 1 20.83 36.00 -44.95
N VAL A 2 19.74 36.71 -44.61
CA VAL A 2 18.79 36.30 -43.54
C VAL A 2 18.23 34.87 -43.71
N ILE A 3 17.76 34.49 -44.90
CA ILE A 3 17.18 33.16 -45.18
C ILE A 3 18.14 32.02 -44.80
N LEU A 4 19.43 32.15 -45.15
CA LEU A 4 20.47 31.15 -44.85
C LEU A 4 20.71 31.01 -43.34
N ARG A 5 20.62 32.12 -42.57
CA ARG A 5 20.72 32.08 -41.10
C ARG A 5 19.57 31.27 -40.50
N GLN A 6 18.33 31.48 -40.96
CA GLN A 6 17.17 30.73 -40.48
C GLN A 6 17.34 29.23 -40.72
N VAL A 7 17.59 28.84 -41.98
CA VAL A 7 17.81 27.43 -42.37
C VAL A 7 18.95 26.79 -41.58
N SER A 8 20.04 27.53 -41.29
CA SER A 8 21.14 27.01 -40.48
C SER A 8 20.76 26.76 -39.01
N LEU A 9 19.91 27.60 -38.41
CA LEU A 9 19.43 27.42 -37.04
C LEU A 9 18.46 26.23 -36.96
N ASP A 10 17.52 26.12 -37.89
CA ASP A 10 16.54 25.03 -37.90
C ASP A 10 17.20 23.65 -38.11
N LEU A 11 18.28 23.59 -38.91
CA LEU A 11 19.13 22.40 -39.04
C LEU A 11 19.83 22.04 -37.72
N VAL A 12 20.43 23.01 -37.03
CA VAL A 12 21.12 22.79 -35.75
C VAL A 12 20.15 22.33 -34.66
N LYS A 13 18.94 22.93 -34.59
CA LYS A 13 17.85 22.50 -33.71
C LYS A 13 17.44 21.04 -33.97
N SER A 14 17.27 20.68 -35.25
CA SER A 14 16.94 19.30 -35.66
C SER A 14 18.04 18.29 -35.29
N LEU A 15 19.32 18.68 -35.30
CA LEU A 15 20.43 17.84 -34.86
C LEU A 15 20.44 17.65 -33.34
N TYR A 16 20.23 18.71 -32.55
CA TYR A 16 20.16 18.58 -31.09
C TYR A 16 18.96 17.73 -30.62
N ALA A 17 17.80 17.86 -31.25
CA ALA A 17 16.65 16.99 -30.98
C ALA A 17 17.00 15.50 -31.19
N LYS A 18 17.68 15.16 -32.28
CA LYS A 18 18.13 13.78 -32.54
C LYS A 18 19.20 13.28 -31.57
N PHE A 19 20.04 14.17 -31.02
CA PHE A 19 20.98 13.78 -29.97
C PHE A 19 20.25 13.45 -28.66
N ILE A 20 19.13 14.10 -28.36
CA ILE A 20 18.25 13.73 -27.24
C ILE A 20 17.58 12.37 -27.49
N ASP A 21 17.09 12.11 -28.71
CA ASP A 21 16.46 10.82 -29.08
C ASP A 21 17.44 9.62 -29.11
N TRP A 22 18.75 9.89 -29.16
CA TRP A 22 19.82 8.90 -29.25
C TRP A 22 20.64 8.75 -27.96
N ASP A 23 20.31 9.47 -26.89
CA ASP A 23 20.99 9.32 -25.60
C ASP A 23 20.55 8.03 -24.89
N ASN A 24 21.49 7.09 -24.72
CA ASN A 24 21.26 5.84 -24.02
C ASN A 24 21.02 6.02 -22.50
N GLN A 25 21.31 7.19 -21.93
CA GLN A 25 20.99 7.52 -20.53
C GLN A 25 19.52 7.93 -20.35
N MET A 26 18.87 8.42 -21.41
CA MET A 26 17.45 8.81 -21.40
C MET A 26 16.54 7.70 -21.95
N ILE A 27 16.83 6.45 -21.55
CA ILE A 27 16.03 5.27 -21.85
C ILE A 27 15.55 4.65 -20.54
N ASP A 28 14.23 4.52 -20.37
CA ASP A 28 13.65 3.75 -19.28
C ASP A 28 13.98 2.26 -19.46
N GLN A 29 14.55 1.65 -18.43
CA GLN A 29 14.98 0.26 -18.45
C GLN A 29 13.81 -0.73 -18.27
N GLU A 30 12.69 -0.31 -17.66
CA GLU A 30 11.56 -1.20 -17.43
C GLU A 30 10.67 -1.33 -18.67
N THR A 31 10.27 -0.23 -19.30
CA THR A 31 9.46 -0.24 -20.52
C THR A 31 10.27 -0.28 -21.81
N SER A 32 11.60 -0.09 -21.75
CA SER A 32 12.49 0.13 -22.91
C SER A 32 12.12 1.36 -23.76
N THR A 33 11.36 2.29 -23.20
CA THR A 33 10.96 3.55 -23.86
C THR A 33 12.10 4.56 -23.84
N ARG A 34 12.37 5.20 -24.98
CA ARG A 34 13.40 6.26 -25.11
C ARG A 34 12.77 7.65 -24.99
N SER A 35 13.56 8.64 -24.63
CA SER A 35 13.26 10.05 -24.88
C SER A 35 12.88 10.28 -26.35
N HIS A 36 11.93 11.19 -26.58
CA HIS A 36 11.46 11.56 -27.92
C HIS A 36 11.14 13.06 -27.98
N ALA A 37 11.99 13.82 -28.64
CA ALA A 37 11.84 15.25 -28.87
C ALA A 37 10.74 15.55 -29.90
N THR A 38 9.51 15.81 -29.44
CA THR A 38 8.37 16.17 -30.30
C THR A 38 8.51 17.55 -30.96
N ASN A 39 9.38 18.41 -30.43
CA ASN A 39 9.70 19.74 -30.96
C ASN A 39 11.21 19.85 -31.19
N THR A 40 11.64 20.40 -32.34
CA THR A 40 13.07 20.61 -32.62
C THR A 40 13.68 21.75 -31.81
N ALA A 41 12.89 22.75 -31.39
CA ALA A 41 13.36 23.87 -30.58
C ALA A 41 13.64 23.53 -29.09
N ILE A 42 13.34 22.29 -28.67
CA ILE A 42 13.37 21.84 -27.27
C ILE A 42 14.68 22.14 -26.51
N SER A 43 15.82 22.21 -27.21
CA SER A 43 17.12 22.53 -26.61
C SER A 43 17.27 24.01 -26.19
N GLU A 44 16.59 24.93 -26.86
CA GLU A 44 16.49 26.34 -26.44
C GLU A 44 15.42 26.53 -25.37
N ASP A 45 14.29 25.81 -25.48
CA ASP A 45 13.19 25.87 -24.52
C ASP A 45 13.64 25.36 -23.13
N LEU A 46 14.26 24.17 -23.07
CA LEU A 46 14.81 23.59 -21.84
C LEU A 46 15.91 24.45 -21.20
N GLY A 47 16.71 25.15 -22.02
CA GLY A 47 17.76 26.06 -21.56
C GLY A 47 17.25 27.33 -20.88
N GLN A 48 15.93 27.58 -20.87
CA GLN A 48 15.28 28.76 -20.30
C GLN A 48 14.25 28.42 -19.19
N VAL A 49 14.18 27.17 -18.75
CA VAL A 49 13.22 26.75 -17.71
C VAL A 49 13.64 27.23 -16.32
N GLU A 50 12.91 28.19 -15.77
CA GLU A 50 13.04 28.65 -14.37
C GLU A 50 12.14 27.85 -13.40
N TYR A 51 10.97 27.39 -13.85
CA TYR A 51 9.98 26.69 -13.02
C TYR A 51 9.59 25.35 -13.64
N ILE A 52 9.70 24.28 -12.86
CA ILE A 52 9.19 22.95 -13.22
C ILE A 52 7.87 22.73 -12.48
N LEU A 53 6.78 22.57 -13.23
CA LEU A 53 5.48 22.16 -12.70
C LEU A 53 5.34 20.64 -12.90
N THR A 54 5.07 19.91 -11.82
CA THR A 54 4.93 18.44 -11.84
C THR A 54 3.55 18.06 -11.30
N ASP A 55 2.94 17.02 -11.88
CA ASP A 55 1.88 16.28 -11.19
C ASP A 55 2.52 15.36 -10.13
N LYS A 56 1.77 15.02 -9.09
CA LYS A 56 2.15 14.00 -8.11
C LYS A 56 2.01 12.61 -8.72
N THR A 57 0.82 12.29 -9.22
CA THR A 57 0.41 10.91 -9.55
C THR A 57 0.91 10.53 -10.94
N GLY A 58 1.72 9.47 -11.05
CA GLY A 58 2.29 9.06 -12.35
C GLY A 58 3.44 9.96 -12.82
N THR A 59 4.03 10.77 -11.95
CA THR A 59 5.28 11.50 -12.22
C THR A 59 6.21 11.53 -11.01
N LEU A 60 5.74 11.98 -9.83
CA LEU A 60 6.51 11.88 -8.58
C LEU A 60 6.31 10.55 -7.86
N THR A 61 5.13 9.93 -8.00
CA THR A 61 4.81 8.64 -7.39
C THR A 61 4.38 7.62 -8.44
N GLU A 62 5.03 6.46 -8.42
CA GLU A 62 4.48 5.23 -9.02
C GLU A 62 3.05 4.99 -8.51
N ASN A 63 2.20 4.44 -9.36
CA ASN A 63 0.80 4.14 -9.04
C ASN A 63 0.69 2.78 -8.28
N ARG A 64 1.50 2.64 -7.22
CA ARG A 64 1.76 1.38 -6.50
C ARG A 64 2.00 1.64 -5.01
N MET A 65 1.07 1.22 -4.17
CA MET A 65 1.24 1.23 -2.72
C MET A 65 1.99 -0.02 -2.22
N ILE A 66 2.83 0.14 -1.19
CA ILE A 66 3.64 -0.94 -0.60
C ILE A 66 3.55 -0.84 0.92
N PHE A 67 3.28 -1.95 1.59
CA PHE A 67 3.25 -2.02 3.06
C PHE A 67 4.68 -1.94 3.63
N ARG A 68 5.04 -0.77 4.17
CA ARG A 68 6.41 -0.44 4.60
C ARG A 68 6.68 -0.77 6.08
N ARG A 69 5.84 -0.28 7.01
CA ARG A 69 6.04 -0.37 8.48
C ARG A 69 4.69 -0.46 9.22
N CYS A 70 4.67 -1.02 10.42
CA CYS A 70 3.49 -1.03 11.28
C CYS A 70 3.82 -0.97 12.78
N CYS A 71 2.78 -0.81 13.62
CA CYS A 71 2.92 -0.86 15.07
C CYS A 71 1.90 -1.84 15.70
N ILE A 72 2.42 -2.77 16.50
CA ILE A 72 1.72 -3.94 17.06
C ILE A 72 2.02 -4.01 18.55
N GLY A 73 1.01 -3.85 19.41
CA GLY A 73 1.19 -3.90 20.87
C GLY A 73 2.09 -2.81 21.47
N GLY A 74 2.57 -1.86 20.65
CA GLY A 74 3.60 -0.88 21.00
C GLY A 74 5.01 -1.20 20.49
N ILE A 75 5.20 -2.36 19.86
CA ILE A 75 6.40 -2.71 19.09
C ILE A 75 6.24 -2.16 17.66
N PHE A 76 7.30 -1.57 17.11
CA PHE A 76 7.34 -1.08 15.73
C PHE A 76 8.08 -2.06 14.85
N TYR A 77 7.46 -2.46 13.73
CA TYR A 77 8.05 -3.39 12.76
C TYR A 77 8.36 -2.73 11.42
N GLY A 78 9.39 -3.26 10.75
CA GLY A 78 10.04 -2.72 9.57
C GLY A 78 11.32 -1.98 9.94
N ASN A 79 12.45 -2.47 9.43
CA ASN A 79 13.80 -1.95 9.65
C ASN A 79 14.01 -0.54 9.04
N GLU A 80 15.24 -0.02 9.10
CA GLU A 80 15.62 1.28 8.49
C GLU A 80 15.40 1.33 6.97
N SER A 81 15.49 0.19 6.28
CA SER A 81 15.09 0.03 4.87
C SER A 81 13.58 0.11 4.62
N GLY A 82 12.78 0.14 5.69
CA GLY A 82 11.32 0.26 5.65
C GLY A 82 10.62 -0.93 5.02
N ASP A 83 11.06 -2.16 5.25
CA ASP A 83 10.39 -3.35 4.71
C ASP A 83 9.98 -4.32 5.84
N ALA A 84 8.78 -4.11 6.39
CA ALA A 84 8.21 -4.96 7.43
C ALA A 84 7.96 -6.42 6.98
N LEU A 85 7.83 -6.69 5.68
CA LEU A 85 7.64 -8.07 5.20
C LEU A 85 8.93 -8.89 5.25
N LYS A 86 10.08 -8.23 5.44
CA LYS A 86 11.39 -8.86 5.71
C LYS A 86 11.85 -8.72 7.17
N ASP A 87 11.00 -8.20 8.05
CA ASP A 87 11.33 -8.03 9.46
C ASP A 87 11.28 -9.39 10.19
N VAL A 88 12.43 -9.80 10.71
CA VAL A 88 12.61 -11.07 11.42
C VAL A 88 11.79 -11.12 12.72
N GLU A 89 11.59 -10.00 13.42
CA GLU A 89 10.77 -9.97 14.63
C GLU A 89 9.28 -10.14 14.29
N LEU A 90 8.79 -9.50 13.23
CA LEU A 90 7.40 -9.67 12.78
C LEU A 90 7.15 -11.09 12.29
N LEU A 91 8.03 -11.66 11.46
CA LEU A 91 7.92 -13.03 10.96
C LEU A 91 7.96 -14.05 12.10
N ASN A 92 8.86 -13.87 13.08
CA ASN A 92 8.90 -14.69 14.28
C ASN A 92 7.62 -14.56 15.12
N ALA A 93 7.05 -13.36 15.27
CA ALA A 93 5.85 -13.13 16.08
C ALA A 93 4.56 -13.62 15.40
N VAL A 94 4.52 -13.70 14.06
CA VAL A 94 3.51 -14.45 13.29
C VAL A 94 3.67 -15.96 13.54
N SER A 95 4.90 -16.47 13.42
CA SER A 95 5.20 -17.90 13.59
C SER A 95 4.99 -18.40 15.02
N SER A 96 5.22 -17.56 16.03
CA SER A 96 4.95 -17.84 17.44
C SER A 96 3.46 -17.71 17.81
N GLY A 97 2.60 -17.37 16.85
CA GLY A 97 1.15 -17.25 17.05
C GLY A 97 0.73 -16.15 18.03
N SER A 98 1.46 -15.02 18.09
CA SER A 98 1.13 -13.92 19.00
C SER A 98 -0.29 -13.41 18.74
N SER A 99 -1.16 -13.48 19.75
CA SER A 99 -2.61 -13.25 19.56
C SER A 99 -2.97 -11.85 19.05
N ASP A 100 -2.11 -10.86 19.32
CA ASP A 100 -2.25 -9.51 18.78
C ASP A 100 -1.74 -9.43 17.33
N VAL A 101 -0.58 -10.01 17.01
CA VAL A 101 -0.08 -10.09 15.62
C VAL A 101 -1.08 -10.82 14.70
N ILE A 102 -1.68 -11.93 15.16
CA ILE A 102 -2.73 -12.61 14.41
C ILE A 102 -3.90 -11.66 14.15
N ARG A 103 -4.42 -10.96 15.18
CA ARG A 103 -5.50 -9.96 15.01
C ARG A 103 -5.14 -8.86 14.00
N PHE A 104 -3.91 -8.35 14.02
CA PHE A 104 -3.42 -7.35 13.08
C PHE A 104 -3.56 -7.84 11.63
N VAL A 105 -2.97 -8.99 11.33
CA VAL A 105 -2.96 -9.55 9.97
C VAL A 105 -4.37 -9.99 9.56
N THR A 106 -5.21 -10.45 10.49
CA THR A 106 -6.64 -10.74 10.24
C THR A 106 -7.42 -9.48 9.84
N VAL A 107 -7.17 -8.32 10.47
CA VAL A 107 -7.78 -7.04 10.04
C VAL A 107 -7.32 -6.65 8.63
N MET A 108 -6.04 -6.83 8.30
CA MET A 108 -5.53 -6.58 6.94
C MET A 108 -6.21 -7.49 5.90
N ALA A 109 -6.31 -8.79 6.19
CA ALA A 109 -6.86 -9.81 5.29
C ALA A 109 -8.39 -9.73 5.11
N ILE A 110 -9.15 -9.36 6.15
CA ILE A 110 -10.64 -9.37 6.13
C ILE A 110 -11.26 -8.00 5.88
N CYS A 111 -10.71 -6.92 6.47
CA CYS A 111 -11.42 -5.63 6.54
C CYS A 111 -11.22 -4.81 5.24
N ASN A 112 -11.69 -5.33 4.11
CA ASN A 112 -11.48 -4.79 2.76
C ASN A 112 -12.59 -5.24 1.78
N THR A 113 -12.69 -4.61 0.61
CA THR A 113 -13.64 -5.03 -0.44
C THR A 113 -13.05 -6.03 -1.43
N VAL A 114 -11.74 -6.33 -1.33
CA VAL A 114 -10.95 -7.18 -2.24
C VAL A 114 -11.61 -8.52 -2.54
N ILE A 115 -11.43 -8.97 -3.79
CA ILE A 115 -11.89 -10.26 -4.30
C ILE A 115 -10.66 -11.11 -4.67
N PRO A 116 -10.46 -12.29 -4.04
CA PRO A 116 -9.42 -13.22 -4.44
C PRO A 116 -9.83 -13.98 -5.72
N VAL A 117 -8.93 -14.05 -6.69
CA VAL A 117 -9.12 -14.69 -8.00
C VAL A 117 -8.07 -15.79 -8.17
N LYS A 118 -8.53 -17.05 -8.13
CA LYS A 118 -7.70 -18.24 -8.30
C LYS A 118 -7.37 -18.46 -9.78
N SER A 119 -6.09 -18.48 -10.12
CA SER A 119 -5.59 -18.83 -11.45
C SER A 119 -5.64 -20.34 -11.70
N LYS A 120 -5.60 -20.75 -12.99
CA LYS A 120 -5.57 -22.17 -13.40
C LYS A 120 -4.37 -22.96 -12.83
N THR A 121 -3.32 -22.26 -12.41
CA THR A 121 -2.11 -22.79 -11.76
C THR A 121 -2.23 -22.93 -10.23
N GLY A 122 -3.37 -22.59 -9.63
CA GLY A 122 -3.57 -22.55 -8.18
C GLY A 122 -3.09 -21.25 -7.50
N ALA A 123 -2.33 -20.40 -8.19
CA ALA A 123 -1.90 -19.10 -7.68
C ALA A 123 -3.11 -18.18 -7.43
N ILE A 124 -3.15 -17.52 -6.28
CA ILE A 124 -4.18 -16.51 -5.95
C ILE A 124 -3.66 -15.14 -6.38
N SER A 125 -4.50 -14.40 -7.08
CA SER A 125 -4.32 -12.98 -7.41
C SER A 125 -5.43 -12.16 -6.75
N TYR A 126 -5.17 -10.91 -6.40
CA TYR A 126 -6.15 -10.05 -5.74
C TYR A 126 -6.69 -9.00 -6.69
N LYS A 127 -7.98 -8.66 -6.55
CA LYS A 127 -8.62 -7.53 -7.23
C LYS A 127 -9.23 -6.60 -6.21
N ALA A 128 -8.65 -5.42 -6.07
CA ALA A 128 -9.05 -4.38 -5.12
C ALA A 128 -9.73 -3.20 -5.82
N GLN A 129 -10.45 -2.37 -5.05
CA GLN A 129 -10.98 -1.08 -5.50
C GLN A 129 -10.02 0.09 -5.18
N SER A 130 -9.11 -0.06 -4.20
CA SER A 130 -7.99 0.86 -3.94
C SER A 130 -6.67 0.07 -3.82
N GLN A 131 -5.57 0.70 -4.20
CA GLN A 131 -4.21 0.17 -4.05
C GLN A 131 -3.83 0.00 -2.57
N ASP A 132 -4.39 0.81 -1.66
CA ASP A 132 -4.17 0.64 -0.22
C ASP A 132 -4.67 -0.73 0.25
N GLU A 133 -5.85 -1.16 -0.24
CA GLU A 133 -6.40 -2.46 0.12
C GLU A 133 -5.62 -3.61 -0.51
N ASP A 134 -5.19 -3.45 -1.76
CA ASP A 134 -4.34 -4.43 -2.45
C ASP A 134 -3.01 -4.62 -1.69
N ALA A 135 -2.33 -3.53 -1.32
CA ALA A 135 -1.10 -3.55 -0.55
C ALA A 135 -1.27 -4.25 0.81
N LEU A 136 -2.41 -4.07 1.50
CA LEU A 136 -2.68 -4.76 2.77
C LEU A 136 -2.96 -6.24 2.60
N VAL A 137 -3.74 -6.65 1.60
CA VAL A 137 -4.08 -8.06 1.38
C VAL A 137 -2.87 -8.85 0.84
N GLN A 138 -2.05 -8.22 -0.02
CA GLN A 138 -0.76 -8.78 -0.43
C GLN A 138 0.19 -8.92 0.77
N ALA A 139 0.31 -7.88 1.61
CA ALA A 139 1.12 -7.94 2.82
C ALA A 139 0.66 -9.03 3.80
N ALA A 140 -0.65 -9.20 3.99
CA ALA A 140 -1.19 -10.28 4.82
C ALA A 140 -0.88 -11.67 4.27
N ALA A 141 -0.96 -11.84 2.95
CA ALA A 141 -0.59 -13.08 2.27
C ALA A 141 0.92 -13.39 2.39
N CYS A 142 1.79 -12.37 2.35
CA CYS A 142 3.22 -12.51 2.66
C CYS A 142 3.46 -12.91 4.12
N LEU A 143 2.66 -12.39 5.06
CA LEU A 143 2.68 -12.76 6.49
C LEU A 143 1.89 -14.06 6.78
N HIS A 144 1.95 -15.02 5.85
CA HIS A 144 1.35 -16.37 5.92
C HIS A 144 -0.18 -16.43 6.17
N MET A 145 -0.92 -15.33 6.01
CA MET A 145 -2.37 -15.27 6.15
C MET A 145 -3.02 -14.98 4.80
N VAL A 146 -3.13 -16.02 3.98
CA VAL A 146 -3.59 -15.94 2.59
C VAL A 146 -5.11 -15.87 2.55
N PHE A 147 -5.66 -14.84 1.90
CA PHE A 147 -7.10 -14.74 1.66
C PHE A 147 -7.49 -15.60 0.46
N VAL A 148 -8.11 -16.75 0.71
CA VAL A 148 -8.30 -17.82 -0.28
C VAL A 148 -9.56 -17.65 -1.11
N ASN A 149 -10.68 -17.23 -0.51
CA ASN A 149 -11.97 -17.22 -1.21
C ASN A 149 -13.02 -16.30 -0.55
N LYS A 150 -14.02 -15.86 -1.33
CA LYS A 150 -15.16 -15.03 -0.90
C LYS A 150 -16.44 -15.49 -1.60
N ASN A 151 -17.25 -16.30 -0.91
CA ASN A 151 -18.49 -16.90 -1.42
C ASN A 151 -19.71 -16.19 -0.78
N ALA A 152 -20.22 -15.12 -1.42
CA ALA A 152 -21.31 -14.29 -0.88
C ALA A 152 -21.02 -13.79 0.56
N ASN A 153 -21.53 -14.48 1.58
CA ASN A 153 -21.32 -14.17 3.00
C ASN A 153 -20.20 -14.96 3.67
N THR A 154 -19.54 -15.94 3.03
CA THR A 154 -18.41 -16.67 3.66
C THR A 154 -17.05 -16.30 3.08
N LEU A 155 -16.08 -16.09 3.96
CA LEU A 155 -14.67 -15.82 3.67
C LEU A 155 -13.85 -17.05 4.09
N GLU A 156 -12.87 -17.41 3.26
CA GLU A 156 -11.91 -18.48 3.56
C GLU A 156 -10.50 -17.91 3.62
N ILE A 157 -9.80 -18.13 4.74
CA ILE A 157 -8.40 -17.74 4.95
C ILE A 157 -7.58 -18.99 5.23
N ASN A 158 -6.40 -19.10 4.62
CA ASN A 158 -5.39 -20.08 4.99
C ASN A 158 -4.32 -19.39 5.84
N PHE A 159 -4.24 -19.76 7.11
CA PHE A 159 -3.21 -19.30 8.05
C PHE A 159 -2.42 -20.51 8.54
N ASN A 160 -1.09 -20.50 8.33
CA ASN A 160 -0.19 -21.60 8.72
C ASN A 160 -0.72 -23.00 8.30
N ALA A 161 -1.10 -23.13 7.02
CA ALA A 161 -1.71 -24.32 6.40
C ALA A 161 -3.09 -24.75 6.95
N SER A 162 -3.68 -23.98 7.88
CA SER A 162 -5.01 -24.23 8.45
C SER A 162 -6.06 -23.32 7.80
N ILE A 163 -7.17 -23.89 7.33
CA ILE A 163 -8.27 -23.11 6.76
C ILE A 163 -9.20 -22.63 7.88
N ILE A 164 -9.30 -21.31 8.02
CA ILE A 164 -10.23 -20.61 8.91
C ILE A 164 -11.36 -20.04 8.03
N GLN A 165 -12.60 -20.26 8.43
CA GLN A 165 -13.78 -19.73 7.75
C GLN A 165 -14.48 -18.69 8.63
N TYR A 166 -14.87 -17.59 8.01
CA TYR A 166 -15.62 -16.50 8.65
C TYR A 166 -16.93 -16.23 7.88
N GLU A 167 -18.02 -16.09 8.60
CA GLU A 167 -19.31 -15.61 8.11
C GLU A 167 -19.38 -14.09 8.28
N VAL A 168 -19.46 -13.34 7.18
CA VAL A 168 -19.72 -11.90 7.16
C VAL A 168 -21.18 -11.67 7.48
N LEU A 169 -21.43 -10.98 8.59
CA LEU A 169 -22.75 -10.56 9.04
C LEU A 169 -23.12 -9.19 8.47
N ASP A 170 -22.15 -8.27 8.38
CA ASP A 170 -22.33 -6.92 7.85
C ASP A 170 -20.99 -6.32 7.37
N THR A 171 -21.03 -5.36 6.44
CA THR A 171 -19.88 -4.62 5.92
C THR A 171 -20.21 -3.14 5.81
N LEU A 172 -19.62 -2.35 6.72
CA LEU A 172 -19.76 -0.90 6.76
C LEU A 172 -18.63 -0.25 5.94
N GLU A 173 -18.86 -0.14 4.64
CA GLU A 173 -17.93 0.38 3.62
C GLU A 173 -17.29 1.73 3.96
N PHE A 174 -16.12 2.00 3.38
CA PHE A 174 -15.43 3.27 3.54
C PHE A 174 -16.24 4.43 2.93
N THR A 175 -16.43 5.51 3.69
CA THR A 175 -16.92 6.79 3.15
C THR A 175 -16.03 7.94 3.61
N SER A 176 -15.96 9.00 2.83
CA SER A 176 -15.16 10.20 3.13
C SER A 176 -15.53 10.87 4.46
N ASP A 177 -16.80 10.78 4.86
CA ASP A 177 -17.29 11.31 6.15
C ASP A 177 -16.86 10.43 7.33
N ARG A 178 -16.88 9.10 7.16
CA ARG A 178 -16.51 8.13 8.20
C ARG A 178 -15.00 7.97 8.34
N LYS A 179 -14.24 8.17 7.26
CA LYS A 179 -12.78 7.93 7.11
C LYS A 179 -12.30 6.56 7.60
N ARG A 180 -13.20 5.57 7.63
CA ARG A 180 -12.96 4.20 8.12
C ARG A 180 -13.89 3.21 7.45
N MET A 181 -13.41 1.97 7.32
CA MET A 181 -14.20 0.78 6.96
C MET A 181 -14.37 -0.10 8.21
N SER A 182 -15.44 -0.87 8.27
CA SER A 182 -15.60 -1.91 9.29
C SER A 182 -16.32 -3.14 8.73
N VAL A 183 -16.00 -4.32 9.23
CA VAL A 183 -16.65 -5.58 8.86
C VAL A 183 -17.02 -6.32 10.14
N VAL A 184 -18.27 -6.79 10.21
CA VAL A 184 -18.73 -7.69 11.28
C VAL A 184 -18.61 -9.11 10.78
N VAL A 185 -17.74 -9.90 11.40
CA VAL A 185 -17.54 -11.32 11.05
C VAL A 185 -17.83 -12.23 12.24
N LYS A 186 -18.31 -13.43 11.95
CA LYS A 186 -18.49 -14.53 12.89
C LYS A 186 -17.55 -15.67 12.51
N ASP A 187 -16.72 -16.10 13.45
CA ASP A 187 -15.81 -17.24 13.28
C ASP A 187 -16.62 -18.53 13.25
N CYS A 188 -16.52 -19.31 12.16
CA CYS A 188 -17.30 -20.52 11.97
C CYS A 188 -16.87 -21.69 12.87
N GLN A 189 -15.66 -21.65 13.44
CA GLN A 189 -15.11 -22.73 14.27
C GLN A 189 -15.50 -22.57 15.75
N ASN A 190 -15.55 -21.33 16.25
CA ASN A 190 -15.84 -21.04 17.67
C ASN A 190 -17.08 -20.16 17.92
N GLY A 191 -17.77 -19.72 16.87
CA GLY A 191 -19.02 -18.97 16.94
C GLY A 191 -18.90 -17.52 17.43
N LYS A 192 -17.69 -17.02 17.72
CA LYS A 192 -17.49 -15.65 18.22
C LYS A 192 -17.68 -14.63 17.11
N ILE A 193 -18.33 -13.53 17.46
CA ILE A 193 -18.52 -12.37 16.58
C ILE A 193 -17.43 -11.34 16.88
N PHE A 194 -16.82 -10.79 15.84
CA PHE A 194 -15.78 -9.78 15.87
C PHE A 194 -16.17 -8.59 14.99
N LEU A 195 -16.08 -7.39 15.55
CA LEU A 195 -16.04 -6.15 14.77
C LEU A 195 -14.58 -5.86 14.43
N LEU A 196 -14.25 -5.89 13.14
CA LEU A 196 -12.96 -5.48 12.61
C LEU A 196 -13.10 -4.10 11.97
N SER A 197 -12.10 -3.23 12.13
CA SER A 197 -12.13 -1.86 11.59
C SER A 197 -10.73 -1.39 11.20
N LYS A 198 -10.65 -0.60 10.13
CA LYS A 198 -9.46 0.15 9.71
C LYS A 198 -9.87 1.55 9.27
N GLY A 199 -9.01 2.55 9.42
CA GLY A 199 -9.30 3.93 9.01
C GLY A 199 -8.24 4.91 9.49
N ALA A 200 -8.47 6.20 9.26
CA ALA A 200 -7.61 7.27 9.76
C ALA A 200 -7.57 7.30 11.30
N ASP A 201 -6.42 7.69 11.86
CA ASP A 201 -6.19 7.76 13.31
C ASP A 201 -7.31 8.55 14.02
N GLU A 202 -7.70 9.72 13.51
CA GLU A 202 -8.75 10.57 14.11
C GLU A 202 -10.16 9.95 14.06
N ALA A 203 -10.38 8.99 13.16
CA ALA A 203 -11.66 8.29 13.00
C ALA A 203 -11.74 6.97 13.80
N ILE A 204 -10.59 6.44 14.25
CA ILE A 204 -10.50 5.24 15.08
C ILE A 204 -10.33 5.61 16.56
N ILE A 205 -9.42 6.54 16.89
CA ILE A 205 -9.04 6.89 18.27
C ILE A 205 -10.22 7.27 19.17
N PRO A 206 -11.23 8.08 18.76
CA PRO A 206 -12.36 8.44 19.63
C PRO A 206 -13.25 7.26 20.05
N TYR A 207 -13.08 6.10 19.43
CA TYR A 207 -13.83 4.87 19.67
C TYR A 207 -12.96 3.77 20.29
N ALA A 208 -11.67 4.04 20.51
CA ALA A 208 -10.79 3.16 21.26
C ALA A 208 -11.08 3.29 22.76
N CYS A 209 -11.42 2.18 23.41
CA CYS A 209 -11.58 2.16 24.87
C CYS A 209 -10.26 2.52 25.55
N ALA A 210 -10.33 3.37 26.57
CA ALA A 210 -9.16 3.83 27.33
C ALA A 210 -8.62 2.75 28.31
N GLY A 211 -8.15 1.63 27.77
CA GLY A 211 -7.09 0.86 28.41
C GLY A 211 -5.84 1.74 28.51
N ASN A 212 -5.10 1.65 29.61
CA ASN A 212 -4.13 2.70 29.99
C ASN A 212 -3.01 2.93 28.94
N SER A 213 -2.73 1.98 28.02
CA SER A 213 -1.72 2.13 26.96
C SER A 213 -2.04 3.17 25.90
N PHE A 214 -3.18 3.85 25.91
CA PHE A 214 -3.30 4.98 24.99
C PHE A 214 -2.36 6.13 25.36
N SER A 215 -1.95 6.20 26.63
CA SER A 215 -0.80 7.00 27.01
C SER A 215 0.53 6.31 26.63
N SER A 216 0.67 4.98 26.71
CA SER A 216 1.61 4.05 25.98
C SER A 216 2.52 4.61 24.89
N VAL A 217 2.19 4.25 23.65
CA VAL A 217 3.13 4.18 22.51
C VAL A 217 3.64 5.55 22.10
N PHE A 218 2.90 6.56 22.53
CA PHE A 218 3.39 7.90 22.59
C PHE A 218 4.73 8.04 23.33
N LYS A 219 5.26 7.21 24.25
CA LYS A 219 6.36 7.67 25.15
C LYS A 219 7.56 8.31 24.48
N HIS A 220 8.13 7.63 23.50
CA HIS A 220 9.31 8.13 22.79
C HIS A 220 8.94 8.85 21.47
N ILE A 221 7.67 9.29 21.44
CA ILE A 221 7.05 10.33 20.60
C ILE A 221 6.17 11.25 21.53
N LYS A 222 6.48 11.36 22.87
CA LYS A 222 5.79 12.02 24.06
C LYS A 222 4.54 11.37 24.81
N TRP A 223 4.72 10.60 25.94
CA TRP A 223 3.78 10.18 27.10
C TRP A 223 3.58 8.64 27.47
N SER A 224 3.06 8.16 28.65
CA SER A 224 2.85 6.69 29.01
C SER A 224 1.81 6.41 30.15
N THR A 225 1.23 5.22 30.48
CA THR A 225 1.48 3.76 30.18
C THR A 225 0.26 2.76 30.33
N LEU A 226 0.28 1.53 29.69
CA LEU A 226 -0.33 0.17 29.98
C LEU A 226 -1.66 -0.43 29.35
N THR A 227 -1.55 -1.31 28.31
CA THR A 227 -2.56 -2.21 27.61
C THR A 227 -3.97 -1.66 27.25
N HIS A 228 -4.79 -2.16 26.30
CA HIS A 228 -4.83 -3.36 25.43
C HIS A 228 -5.54 -3.06 24.07
N ILE A 229 -5.24 -3.84 23.01
CA ILE A 229 -6.00 -4.03 21.74
C ILE A 229 -6.52 -2.76 21.03
N TYR A 230 -5.79 -2.28 20.02
CA TYR A 230 -6.19 -2.26 18.60
C TYR A 230 -4.97 -1.82 17.75
N HIS A 231 -5.07 -1.90 16.42
CA HIS A 231 -3.94 -2.39 15.62
C HIS A 231 -3.55 -1.49 14.45
N LYS A 232 -2.32 -0.95 14.47
CA LYS A 232 -1.97 0.23 13.69
C LYS A 232 -1.38 -0.09 12.31
N ILE A 233 -2.25 0.02 11.30
CA ILE A 233 -1.89 0.07 9.89
C ILE A 233 -1.57 1.54 9.55
N PHE A 234 -0.32 1.84 9.21
CA PHE A 234 0.06 3.16 8.67
C PHE A 234 -0.09 3.18 7.15
N PHE A 235 -0.65 4.25 6.63
CA PHE A 235 -0.34 4.79 5.30
C PHE A 235 0.16 6.23 5.45
N PRO A 236 1.12 6.68 4.61
CA PRO A 236 1.68 8.03 4.65
C PRO A 236 0.84 9.08 3.90
#